data_AF-M7WRN1-F1
#
_entry.id   AF-M7WRN1-F1
#
_cell.length_a   1.000
_cell.length_b   1.000
_cell.length_c   1.000
_cell.angle_alpha   90.00
_cell.angle_beta   90.00
_cell.angle_gamma   90.00
#
_symmetry.space_group_name_H-M   'P 1'
#
loop_
_entity.id
_entity.type
_entity.pdbx_description
1 polymer ?
#
loop_
_entity_poly.entity_id
_entity_poly.type
_entity_poly.pdbx_seq_one_letter_code
_entity_poly.pdbx_strand_id
1 'polypeptide(L)'
;MSPTLPLELQLHILELALPPLIRRNLDERVRLCKAFSLVHRDWTKTAQRELHEHITVTCWQLDSFILAARDRILAAHGGGWSVKRLDARLRGTGGAIILLEEGQGVEWSAIEEMWVNMDEGDFAELGADGLRRLHIYDVWRRGLLGFLHALPTRLTYLGLHNVSLRDWSAVRLPALEVLILDLVADPLPWATLIPSHVKLRVLACRCNFPRIDTDTLANMPQLHHFIAVFDTTYRAADLWPALFDAPDPHSPPVRLPQRLQTFTCLATKYDPLPDDQSGLTSLKIACEELGTVLAVRLDLTNHEVRVFDLEEWAHSVGV
;
A
#
# COMPACT_ATOMS: atom_id res chain seq x y z
N MET A 1 46.07 -17.48 0.86
CA MET A 1 45.04 -16.92 -0.04
C MET A 1 43.80 -16.67 0.81
N SER A 2 43.32 -15.44 0.86
CA SER A 2 42.07 -15.14 1.57
C SER A 2 40.93 -15.87 0.87
N PRO A 3 40.09 -16.63 1.57
CA PRO A 3 38.97 -17.32 0.94
C PRO A 3 38.06 -16.28 0.29
N THR A 4 37.85 -16.41 -1.01
CA THR A 4 36.94 -15.58 -1.80
C THR A 4 35.60 -16.30 -1.84
N LEU A 5 34.53 -15.62 -1.40
CA LEU A 5 33.17 -16.14 -1.53
C LEU A 5 32.87 -16.46 -3.00
N PRO A 6 32.22 -17.59 -3.33
CA PRO A 6 31.66 -17.84 -4.66
C PRO A 6 30.80 -16.67 -5.14
N LEU A 7 30.83 -16.39 -6.45
CA LEU A 7 30.12 -15.25 -7.04
C LEU A 7 28.62 -15.31 -6.75
N GLU A 8 28.04 -16.51 -6.77
CA GLU A 8 26.62 -16.73 -6.48
C GLU A 8 26.26 -16.26 -5.07
N LEU A 9 27.11 -16.55 -4.08
CA LEU A 9 26.91 -16.10 -2.70
C LEU A 9 27.11 -14.60 -2.58
N GLN A 10 28.08 -14.03 -3.30
CA GLN A 10 28.25 -12.56 -3.32
C GLN A 10 27.02 -11.88 -3.90
N LEU A 11 26.49 -12.34 -5.03
CA LEU A 11 25.30 -11.78 -5.66
C LEU A 11 24.06 -11.94 -4.77
N HIS A 12 23.91 -13.08 -4.11
CA HIS A 12 22.82 -13.29 -3.17
C HIS A 12 22.90 -12.34 -1.95
N ILE A 13 24.11 -12.10 -1.42
CA ILE A 13 24.33 -11.11 -0.36
C ILE A 13 23.92 -9.71 -0.84
N LEU A 14 24.22 -9.34 -2.09
CA LEU A 14 23.79 -8.05 -2.64
C LEU A 14 22.28 -7.93 -2.71
N GLU A 15 21.60 -8.97 -3.21
CA GLU A 15 20.14 -9.00 -3.31
C GLU A 15 19.48 -8.88 -1.92
N LEU A 16 20.03 -9.55 -0.90
CA LEU A 16 19.57 -9.45 0.50
C LEU A 16 19.94 -8.12 1.17
N ALA A 17 21.03 -7.48 0.75
CA ALA A 17 21.48 -6.21 1.32
C ALA A 17 20.67 -5.01 0.82
N LEU A 18 19.93 -5.15 -0.29
CA LEU A 18 19.06 -4.10 -0.77
C LEU A 18 17.81 -4.00 0.12
N PRO A 19 17.45 -2.80 0.62
CA PRO A 19 16.22 -2.58 1.37
C PRO A 19 14.99 -3.08 0.60
N PRO A 20 13.88 -3.47 1.25
CA PRO A 20 12.64 -3.83 0.57
C PRO A 20 12.25 -2.81 -0.50
N LEU A 21 11.73 -3.30 -1.64
CA LEU A 21 11.36 -2.46 -2.79
C LEU A 21 9.99 -1.80 -2.56
N ILE A 22 9.93 -0.95 -1.55
CA ILE A 22 8.78 -0.13 -1.17
C ILE A 22 9.09 1.33 -1.49
N ARG A 23 8.05 2.17 -1.62
CA ARG A 23 8.22 3.57 -2.06
C ARG A 23 9.25 4.35 -1.23
N ARG A 24 9.19 4.21 0.10
CA ARG A 24 10.06 4.90 1.07
C ARG A 24 11.54 4.59 0.86
N ASN A 25 11.85 3.40 0.37
CA ASN A 25 13.22 2.88 0.26
C ASN A 25 13.84 3.10 -1.13
N LEU A 26 13.10 3.62 -2.12
CA LEU A 26 13.59 3.76 -3.50
C LEU A 26 14.90 4.58 -3.57
N ASP A 27 14.99 5.71 -2.88
CA ASP A 27 16.19 6.56 -2.89
C ASP A 27 17.41 5.87 -2.25
N GLU A 28 17.19 5.06 -1.21
CA GLU A 28 18.26 4.27 -0.60
C GLU A 28 18.70 3.12 -1.51
N ARG A 29 17.75 2.39 -2.12
CA ARG A 29 18.05 1.36 -3.11
C ARG A 29 18.85 1.91 -4.28
N VAL A 30 18.47 3.07 -4.83
CA VAL A 30 19.23 3.73 -5.91
C VAL A 30 20.66 4.03 -5.49
N ARG A 31 20.85 4.56 -4.27
CA ARG A 31 22.19 4.86 -3.73
C ARG A 31 23.03 3.59 -3.58
N LEU A 32 22.45 2.52 -3.04
CA LEU A 32 23.13 1.23 -2.86
C LEU A 32 23.46 0.57 -4.19
N CYS A 33 22.52 0.52 -5.16
CA CYS A 33 22.79 -0.01 -6.49
C CYS A 33 23.92 0.75 -7.19
N LYS A 34 23.94 2.08 -7.10
CA LYS A 34 25.06 2.88 -7.62
C LYS A 34 26.38 2.52 -6.94
N ALA A 35 26.40 2.40 -5.61
CA ALA A 35 27.61 2.01 -4.87
C ALA A 35 28.09 0.60 -5.27
N PHE A 36 27.20 -0.40 -5.30
CA PHE A 36 27.52 -1.76 -5.72
C PHE A 36 28.02 -1.83 -7.16
N SER A 37 27.49 -0.98 -8.04
CA SER A 37 27.91 -0.96 -9.43
C SER A 37 29.38 -0.53 -9.65
N LEU A 38 30.00 0.10 -8.67
CA LEU A 38 31.39 0.56 -8.70
C LEU A 38 32.39 -0.45 -8.11
N VAL A 39 31.91 -1.53 -7.47
CA VAL A 39 32.78 -2.46 -6.73
C VAL A 39 33.44 -3.49 -7.66
N HIS A 40 32.66 -4.16 -8.50
CA HIS A 40 33.15 -5.23 -9.37
C HIS A 40 32.28 -5.35 -10.63
N ARG A 41 32.86 -5.76 -11.76
CA ARG A 41 32.14 -5.88 -13.04
C ARG A 41 30.90 -6.77 -12.96
N ASP A 42 30.99 -7.88 -12.24
CA ASP A 42 29.85 -8.79 -12.06
C ASP A 42 28.76 -8.19 -11.18
N TRP A 43 29.14 -7.39 -10.18
CA TRP A 43 28.20 -6.64 -9.34
C TRP A 43 27.55 -5.52 -10.14
N THR A 44 28.29 -4.87 -11.05
CA THR A 44 27.76 -3.84 -11.95
C THR A 44 26.56 -4.38 -12.72
N LYS A 45 26.63 -5.59 -13.28
CA LYS A 45 25.51 -6.15 -14.06
C LYS A 45 24.25 -6.32 -13.19
N THR A 46 24.40 -6.93 -12.01
CA THR A 46 23.27 -7.14 -11.09
C THR A 46 22.72 -5.83 -10.55
N ALA A 47 23.60 -4.92 -10.11
CA ALA A 47 23.18 -3.64 -9.56
C ALA A 47 22.51 -2.73 -10.60
N GLN A 48 22.96 -2.76 -11.86
CA GLN A 48 22.32 -2.02 -12.95
C GLN A 48 20.95 -2.61 -13.30
N ARG A 49 20.78 -3.94 -13.27
CA ARG A 49 19.46 -4.59 -13.41
C ARG A 49 18.48 -4.07 -12.36
N GLU A 50 18.87 -4.12 -11.08
CA GLU A 50 18.02 -3.65 -9.96
C GLU A 50 17.76 -2.14 -10.00
N LEU A 51 18.75 -1.36 -10.47
CA LEU A 51 18.62 0.10 -10.62
C LEU A 51 17.59 0.48 -11.69
N HIS A 52 17.58 -0.22 -12.82
CA HIS A 52 16.71 0.07 -13.96
C HIS A 52 15.33 -0.58 -13.88
N GLU A 53 15.09 -1.43 -12.88
CA GLU A 53 13.79 -2.05 -12.66
C GLU A 53 12.70 -1.04 -12.29
N HIS A 54 13.09 0.12 -11.72
CA HIS A 54 12.19 1.20 -11.37
C HIS A 54 12.68 2.56 -11.90
N ILE A 55 11.75 3.45 -12.22
CA ILE A 55 12.06 4.85 -12.57
C ILE A 55 11.16 5.81 -11.78
N THR A 56 11.73 6.96 -11.39
CA THR A 56 10.97 8.03 -10.71
C THR A 56 10.89 9.27 -11.58
N VAL A 57 9.70 9.64 -12.02
CA VAL A 57 9.48 10.82 -12.87
C VAL A 57 8.76 11.88 -12.05
N THR A 58 9.32 13.10 -12.02
CA THR A 58 8.75 14.24 -11.30
C THR A 58 8.54 15.39 -12.27
N CYS A 59 7.30 15.79 -12.46
CA CYS A 59 6.94 16.86 -13.39
C CYS A 59 5.80 17.71 -12.82
N TRP A 60 5.72 18.95 -13.31
CA TRP A 60 4.63 19.89 -12.96
C TRP A 60 3.44 19.82 -13.92
N GLN A 61 3.66 19.24 -15.10
CA GLN A 61 2.68 19.13 -16.17
C GLN A 61 2.65 17.70 -16.67
N LEU A 62 1.47 17.24 -17.03
CA LEU A 62 1.26 15.87 -17.47
C LEU A 62 2.00 15.55 -18.78
N ASP A 63 1.92 16.42 -19.79
CA ASP A 63 2.58 16.16 -21.07
C ASP A 63 4.09 16.00 -20.89
N SER A 64 4.67 16.80 -19.98
CA SER A 64 6.07 16.69 -19.59
C SER A 64 6.37 15.36 -18.88
N PHE A 65 5.43 14.87 -18.05
CA PHE A 65 5.56 13.57 -17.41
C PHE A 65 5.55 12.43 -18.43
N ILE A 66 4.59 12.41 -19.37
CA ILE A 66 4.47 11.35 -20.36
C ILE A 66 5.75 11.29 -21.21
N LEU A 67 6.24 12.43 -21.69
CA LEU A 67 7.49 12.50 -22.45
C LEU A 67 8.70 12.05 -21.62
N ALA A 68 8.84 12.54 -20.39
CA ALA A 68 9.98 12.18 -19.53
C ALA A 68 9.97 10.70 -19.12
N ALA A 69 8.79 10.13 -18.86
CA ALA A 69 8.63 8.71 -18.57
C ALA A 69 8.98 7.87 -19.81
N ARG A 70 8.44 8.25 -20.98
CA ARG A 70 8.74 7.61 -22.26
C ARG A 70 10.23 7.59 -22.57
N ASP A 71 10.90 8.74 -22.48
CA ASP A 71 12.33 8.87 -22.76
C ASP A 71 13.18 7.99 -21.83
N ARG A 72 12.81 7.91 -20.54
CA ARG A 72 13.51 7.05 -19.58
C ARG A 72 13.29 5.57 -19.83
N ILE A 73 12.07 5.18 -20.20
CA ILE A 73 11.77 3.79 -20.55
C ILE A 73 12.55 3.41 -21.81
N LEU A 74 12.55 4.25 -22.85
CA LEU A 74 13.31 4.00 -24.08
C LEU A 74 14.83 3.96 -23.82
N ALA A 75 15.36 4.83 -22.95
CA ALA A 75 16.77 4.81 -22.57
C ALA A 75 17.15 3.51 -21.83
N ALA A 76 16.29 3.03 -20.92
CA ALA A 76 16.49 1.75 -20.24
C ALA A 76 16.48 0.58 -21.23
N HIS A 77 15.52 0.56 -22.16
CA HIS A 77 15.45 -0.45 -23.22
C HIS A 77 16.67 -0.42 -24.14
N GLY A 78 17.15 0.77 -24.53
CA GLY A 78 18.39 0.93 -25.28
C GLY A 78 19.62 0.39 -24.54
N GLY A 79 19.58 0.36 -23.21
CA GLY A 79 20.58 -0.29 -22.36
C GLY A 79 20.38 -1.80 -22.15
N GLY A 80 19.32 -2.40 -22.71
CA GLY A 80 18.97 -3.81 -22.54
C GLY A 80 18.21 -4.12 -21.25
N TRP A 81 17.58 -3.12 -20.63
CA TRP A 81 16.87 -3.27 -19.35
C TRP A 81 15.36 -3.04 -19.51
N SER A 82 14.55 -3.86 -18.85
CA SER A 82 13.10 -3.70 -18.77
C SER A 82 12.71 -2.91 -17.53
N VAL A 83 11.94 -1.84 -17.70
CA VAL A 83 11.35 -1.10 -16.58
C VAL A 83 10.06 -1.78 -16.16
N LYS A 84 9.94 -2.11 -14.88
CA LYS A 84 8.72 -2.75 -14.32
C LYS A 84 7.95 -1.86 -13.36
N ARG A 85 8.59 -0.80 -12.85
CA ARG A 85 8.00 0.05 -11.80
C ARG A 85 8.15 1.53 -12.09
N LEU A 86 7.11 2.29 -11.77
CA LEU A 86 7.06 3.73 -12.03
C LEU A 86 6.59 4.51 -10.79
N ASP A 87 7.43 5.42 -10.28
CA ASP A 87 7.03 6.43 -9.29
C ASP A 87 6.75 7.75 -10.02
N ALA A 88 5.47 8.02 -10.23
CA ALA A 88 4.94 9.22 -10.88
C ALA A 88 4.61 10.29 -9.84
N ARG A 89 5.34 11.41 -9.88
CA ARG A 89 5.13 12.56 -9.00
C ARG A 89 4.67 13.75 -9.82
N LEU A 90 3.36 14.00 -9.84
CA LEU A 90 2.73 15.11 -10.56
C LEU A 90 2.42 16.23 -9.59
N ARG A 91 3.13 17.36 -9.72
CA ARG A 91 2.97 18.53 -8.83
C ARG A 91 2.15 19.61 -9.50
N GLY A 92 1.13 20.16 -8.83
CA GLY A 92 0.50 21.42 -9.24
C GLY A 92 -0.38 21.37 -10.50
N THR A 93 -1.02 20.25 -10.80
CA THR A 93 -1.90 20.12 -11.97
C THR A 93 -3.32 20.54 -11.65
N GLY A 94 -3.80 21.65 -12.21
CA GLY A 94 -5.24 21.89 -12.29
C GLY A 94 -5.88 20.86 -13.23
N GLY A 95 -6.46 19.78 -12.71
CA GLY A 95 -7.30 18.85 -13.49
C GLY A 95 -6.56 18.01 -14.54
N ALA A 96 -5.40 17.42 -14.23
CA ALA A 96 -4.68 16.57 -15.21
C ALA A 96 -5.26 15.15 -15.30
N ILE A 97 -5.43 14.69 -16.53
CA ILE A 97 -5.91 13.35 -16.93
C ILE A 97 -4.74 12.51 -17.42
N ILE A 98 -4.17 11.63 -16.60
CA ILE A 98 -3.16 10.70 -17.12
C ILE A 98 -3.83 9.79 -18.16
N LEU A 99 -3.30 9.86 -19.38
CA LEU A 99 -3.55 8.93 -20.49
C LEU A 99 -2.19 8.36 -20.87
N LEU A 100 -1.92 7.10 -20.51
CA LEU A 100 -0.75 6.38 -21.01
C LEU A 100 -1.14 5.59 -22.25
N GLU A 101 -1.43 6.27 -23.36
CA GLU A 101 -1.73 5.55 -24.61
C GLU A 101 -0.49 4.76 -25.08
N GLU A 102 -0.69 3.52 -25.56
CA GLU A 102 0.33 2.78 -26.28
C GLU A 102 0.67 3.51 -27.59
N GLY A 103 1.65 4.40 -27.51
CA GLY A 103 2.09 5.25 -28.62
C GLY A 103 3.60 5.20 -28.80
N GLN A 104 4.05 4.84 -30.01
CA GLN A 104 5.43 4.92 -30.48
C GLN A 104 6.50 4.21 -29.60
N GLY A 105 6.40 2.89 -29.48
CA GLY A 105 7.52 2.03 -29.07
C GLY A 105 7.82 1.94 -27.57
N VAL A 106 6.87 2.32 -26.71
CA VAL A 106 6.96 2.10 -25.26
C VAL A 106 5.93 1.06 -24.83
N GLU A 107 6.43 -0.04 -24.25
CA GLU A 107 5.61 -1.12 -23.68
C GLU A 107 5.17 -0.76 -22.26
N TRP A 108 4.14 0.08 -22.12
CA TRP A 108 3.52 0.38 -20.81
C TRP A 108 2.95 -0.88 -20.14
N SER A 109 2.62 -1.89 -20.93
CA SER A 109 2.19 -3.22 -20.48
C SER A 109 3.27 -4.00 -19.70
N ALA A 110 4.55 -3.60 -19.76
CA ALA A 110 5.61 -4.16 -18.93
C ALA A 110 5.64 -3.60 -17.50
N ILE A 111 4.93 -2.48 -17.23
CA ILE A 111 4.83 -1.89 -15.90
C ILE A 111 3.89 -2.75 -15.04
N GLU A 112 4.43 -3.31 -13.97
CA GLU A 112 3.74 -4.18 -13.01
C GLU A 112 3.33 -3.43 -11.74
N GLU A 113 4.04 -2.34 -11.39
CA GLU A 113 3.83 -1.57 -10.17
C GLU A 113 3.94 -0.05 -10.41
N MET A 114 3.04 0.72 -9.79
CA MET A 114 3.04 2.17 -9.93
C MET A 114 2.71 2.89 -8.62
N TRP A 115 3.49 3.92 -8.29
CA TRP A 115 3.16 4.90 -7.25
C TRP A 115 2.80 6.21 -7.93
N VAL A 116 1.62 6.74 -7.65
CA VAL A 116 1.10 7.95 -8.29
C VAL A 116 0.78 8.97 -7.20
N ASN A 117 1.45 10.12 -7.23
CA ASN A 117 1.17 11.25 -6.34
C ASN A 117 0.60 12.41 -7.16
N MET A 118 -0.56 12.91 -6.72
CA MET A 118 -1.37 13.84 -7.49
C MET A 118 -2.07 14.81 -6.56
N ASP A 119 -1.81 16.10 -6.73
CA ASP A 119 -2.44 17.14 -5.91
C ASP A 119 -3.92 17.38 -6.32
N GLU A 120 -4.19 17.42 -7.63
CA GLU A 120 -5.52 17.67 -8.21
C GLU A 120 -5.62 17.03 -9.63
N GLY A 121 -6.73 16.37 -9.99
CA GLY A 121 -6.87 15.73 -11.31
C GLY A 121 -8.07 14.78 -11.46
N ASP A 122 -8.62 14.70 -12.68
CA ASP A 122 -9.57 13.65 -13.11
C ASP A 122 -8.78 12.62 -13.92
N PHE A 123 -9.09 11.32 -13.92
CA PHE A 123 -8.41 10.33 -14.77
C PHE A 123 -9.30 9.78 -15.86
N ALA A 124 -8.66 9.38 -16.96
CA ALA A 124 -9.31 8.65 -18.03
C ALA A 124 -8.76 7.21 -18.12
N GLU A 125 -7.45 7.00 -18.34
CA GLU A 125 -6.90 5.64 -18.52
C GLU A 125 -5.42 5.50 -18.14
N LEU A 126 -5.09 4.44 -17.38
CA LEU A 126 -3.73 4.14 -16.95
C LEU A 126 -2.88 3.49 -18.04
N GLY A 127 -3.46 2.88 -19.10
CA GLY A 127 -2.77 2.26 -20.26
C GLY A 127 -1.66 1.25 -19.96
N ALA A 128 -1.43 1.00 -18.68
CA ALA A 128 -0.47 0.06 -18.16
C ALA A 128 -1.28 -1.18 -17.85
N ASP A 129 -1.69 -1.89 -18.92
CA ASP A 129 -2.46 -3.11 -18.74
C ASP A 129 -1.75 -3.95 -17.70
N GLY A 130 -0.41 -4.08 -17.79
CA GLY A 130 0.50 -4.90 -16.95
C GLY A 130 0.32 -4.80 -15.43
N LEU A 131 -0.30 -3.72 -14.98
CA LEU A 131 -0.29 -3.27 -13.61
C LEU A 131 -0.99 -4.26 -12.67
N ARG A 132 -0.27 -4.66 -11.62
CA ARG A 132 -0.74 -5.53 -10.54
C ARG A 132 -0.73 -4.84 -9.19
N ARG A 133 0.17 -3.87 -8.99
CA ARG A 133 0.33 -3.11 -7.75
C ARG A 133 0.20 -1.62 -8.03
N LEU A 134 -0.63 -0.94 -7.27
CA LEU A 134 -0.90 0.47 -7.48
C LEU A 134 -1.03 1.20 -6.15
N HIS A 135 -0.34 2.33 -6.04
CA HIS A 135 -0.43 3.23 -4.90
C HIS A 135 -0.83 4.63 -5.36
N ILE A 136 -1.76 5.24 -4.64
CA ILE A 136 -2.31 6.55 -4.97
C ILE A 136 -2.17 7.45 -3.76
N TYR A 137 -1.62 8.64 -3.98
CA TYR A 137 -1.34 9.61 -2.93
C TYR A 137 -2.01 10.96 -3.19
N ASP A 138 -2.53 11.55 -2.12
CA ASP A 138 -2.88 12.98 -1.98
C ASP A 138 -4.11 13.48 -2.79
N VAL A 139 -5.09 12.60 -3.07
CA VAL A 139 -6.29 12.96 -3.84
C VAL A 139 -7.47 13.39 -2.94
N TRP A 140 -7.58 14.69 -2.63
CA TRP A 140 -8.59 15.21 -1.69
C TRP A 140 -9.74 15.99 -2.31
N ARG A 141 -9.51 16.74 -3.40
CA ARG A 141 -10.41 17.84 -3.79
C ARG A 141 -11.50 17.49 -4.80
N ARG A 142 -11.31 16.49 -5.66
CA ARG A 142 -12.24 16.15 -6.76
C ARG A 142 -12.75 14.70 -6.76
N GLY A 143 -12.40 13.91 -5.74
CA GLY A 143 -12.73 12.49 -5.70
C GLY A 143 -11.97 11.68 -6.77
N LEU A 144 -12.26 10.38 -6.86
CA LEU A 144 -11.60 9.43 -7.78
C LEU A 144 -12.52 8.96 -8.92
N LEU A 145 -13.59 9.70 -9.22
CA LEU A 145 -14.76 9.20 -9.99
C LEU A 145 -14.40 8.64 -11.37
N GLY A 146 -13.51 9.28 -12.13
CA GLY A 146 -13.00 8.75 -13.41
C GLY A 146 -11.91 7.67 -13.24
N PHE A 147 -11.09 7.80 -12.20
CA PHE A 147 -9.95 6.92 -11.95
C PHE A 147 -10.36 5.48 -11.62
N LEU A 148 -11.38 5.34 -10.79
CA LEU A 148 -11.76 4.04 -10.25
C LEU A 148 -12.36 3.10 -11.30
N HIS A 149 -13.05 3.65 -12.29
CA HIS A 149 -13.59 2.87 -13.39
C HIS A 149 -12.50 2.38 -14.36
N ALA A 150 -11.35 3.06 -14.38
CA ALA A 150 -10.21 2.72 -15.23
C ALA A 150 -9.20 1.79 -14.54
N LEU A 151 -9.48 1.32 -13.32
CA LEU A 151 -8.59 0.43 -12.60
C LEU A 151 -8.50 -0.96 -13.27
N PRO A 152 -7.28 -1.49 -13.49
CA PRO A 152 -7.12 -2.83 -14.05
C PRO A 152 -7.77 -3.90 -13.17
N THR A 153 -8.58 -4.77 -13.77
CA THR A 153 -9.28 -5.86 -13.03
C THR A 153 -8.33 -6.91 -12.44
N ARG A 154 -7.08 -6.96 -12.92
CA ARG A 154 -6.01 -7.84 -12.46
C ARG A 154 -5.18 -7.26 -11.31
N LEU A 155 -5.55 -6.10 -10.79
CA LEU A 155 -4.87 -5.47 -9.66
C LEU A 155 -4.98 -6.38 -8.43
N THR A 156 -3.83 -6.81 -7.90
CA THR A 156 -3.74 -7.66 -6.70
C THR A 156 -3.40 -6.85 -5.46
N TYR A 157 -2.86 -5.64 -5.63
CA TYR A 157 -2.47 -4.76 -4.53
C TYR A 157 -2.94 -3.34 -4.82
N LEU A 158 -3.60 -2.72 -3.84
CA LEU A 158 -3.99 -1.32 -3.88
C LEU A 158 -3.63 -0.60 -2.57
N GLY A 159 -2.85 0.47 -2.68
CA GLY A 159 -2.59 1.40 -1.59
C GLY A 159 -3.23 2.76 -1.83
N LEU A 160 -4.08 3.20 -0.90
CA LEU A 160 -4.73 4.51 -0.91
C LEU A 160 -4.17 5.32 0.25
N HIS A 161 -3.49 6.41 -0.07
CA HIS A 161 -2.77 7.23 0.90
C HIS A 161 -3.24 8.68 0.82
N ASN A 162 -3.87 9.18 1.88
CA ASN A 162 -4.35 10.54 1.96
C ASN A 162 -5.34 10.80 0.79
N VAL A 163 -6.44 10.04 0.73
CA VAL A 163 -7.38 10.01 -0.42
C VAL A 163 -8.83 10.13 0.08
N SER A 164 -9.67 10.84 -0.66
CA SER A 164 -11.13 10.88 -0.46
C SER A 164 -11.84 9.81 -1.29
N LEU A 165 -12.77 9.08 -0.66
CA LEU A 165 -13.52 8.00 -1.31
C LEU A 165 -14.95 8.37 -1.72
N ARG A 166 -15.37 9.66 -1.70
CA ARG A 166 -16.79 10.07 -1.91
C ARG A 166 -17.53 9.38 -3.06
N ASP A 167 -16.82 8.89 -4.06
CA ASP A 167 -17.38 8.29 -5.27
C ASP A 167 -16.91 6.84 -5.54
N TRP A 168 -16.53 6.07 -4.50
CA TRP A 168 -16.06 4.68 -4.65
C TRP A 168 -17.14 3.68 -5.12
N SER A 169 -18.35 4.11 -5.48
CA SER A 169 -19.38 3.19 -5.92
C SER A 169 -19.02 2.53 -7.26
N ALA A 170 -19.12 1.19 -7.32
CA ALA A 170 -19.00 0.35 -8.53
C ALA A 170 -17.59 -0.02 -9.02
N VAL A 171 -16.54 0.19 -8.22
CA VAL A 171 -15.21 -0.39 -8.51
C VAL A 171 -15.24 -1.90 -8.34
N ARG A 172 -14.73 -2.65 -9.32
CA ARG A 172 -14.59 -4.10 -9.22
C ARG A 172 -13.12 -4.48 -9.30
N LEU A 173 -12.58 -4.93 -8.18
CA LEU A 173 -11.21 -5.43 -8.06
C LEU A 173 -11.24 -6.93 -7.67
N PRO A 174 -11.67 -7.82 -8.57
CA PRO A 174 -11.91 -9.22 -8.24
C PRO A 174 -10.64 -9.99 -7.85
N ALA A 175 -9.47 -9.51 -8.29
CA ALA A 175 -8.17 -10.11 -8.00
C ALA A 175 -7.47 -9.49 -6.77
N LEU A 176 -8.09 -8.55 -6.07
CA LEU A 176 -7.44 -7.82 -4.98
C LEU A 176 -7.12 -8.76 -3.80
N GLU A 177 -5.85 -8.83 -3.44
CA GLU A 177 -5.34 -9.59 -2.29
C GLU A 177 -4.86 -8.68 -1.16
N VAL A 178 -4.42 -7.45 -1.48
CA VAL A 178 -3.87 -6.50 -0.50
C VAL A 178 -4.51 -5.14 -0.66
N LEU A 179 -5.00 -4.60 0.46
CA LEU A 179 -5.53 -3.25 0.55
C LEU A 179 -4.84 -2.49 1.68
N ILE A 180 -4.25 -1.34 1.35
CA ILE A 180 -3.77 -0.36 2.32
C ILE A 180 -4.67 0.87 2.26
N LEU A 181 -5.23 1.24 3.40
CA LEU A 181 -5.99 2.45 3.63
C LEU A 181 -5.25 3.30 4.64
N ASP A 182 -4.70 4.40 4.19
CA ASP A 182 -3.89 5.30 4.98
C ASP A 182 -4.44 6.72 4.83
N LEU A 183 -5.02 7.33 5.88
CA LEU A 183 -5.59 8.69 5.77
C LEU A 183 -6.69 8.79 4.71
N VAL A 184 -7.56 7.79 4.66
CA VAL A 184 -8.65 7.65 3.69
C VAL A 184 -9.94 8.24 4.24
N ALA A 185 -10.35 9.38 3.68
CA ALA A 185 -11.54 10.10 4.10
C ALA A 185 -12.83 9.48 3.53
N ASP A 186 -13.94 9.86 4.16
CA ASP A 186 -15.34 9.57 3.81
C ASP A 186 -15.92 8.24 4.33
N PRO A 187 -17.16 8.25 4.85
CA PRO A 187 -17.82 7.04 5.34
C PRO A 187 -18.35 6.21 4.17
N LEU A 188 -17.75 5.05 3.94
CA LEU A 188 -18.23 4.07 2.96
C LEU A 188 -18.46 2.70 3.58
N PRO A 189 -19.56 2.00 3.27
CA PRO A 189 -19.75 0.64 3.75
C PRO A 189 -18.66 -0.30 3.24
N TRP A 190 -18.10 -1.13 4.13
CA TRP A 190 -17.13 -2.16 3.79
C TRP A 190 -17.61 -3.13 2.72
N ALA A 191 -18.91 -3.43 2.68
CA ALA A 191 -19.49 -4.30 1.65
C ALA A 191 -19.36 -3.71 0.23
N THR A 192 -19.29 -2.38 0.11
CA THR A 192 -19.05 -1.68 -1.17
C THR A 192 -17.57 -1.63 -1.49
N LEU A 193 -16.72 -1.38 -0.49
CA LEU A 193 -15.26 -1.30 -0.66
C LEU A 193 -14.66 -2.67 -0.98
N ILE A 194 -15.00 -3.68 -0.20
CA ILE A 194 -14.54 -5.06 -0.29
C ILE A 194 -15.74 -6.02 -0.17
N PRO A 195 -16.38 -6.33 -1.31
CA PRO A 195 -17.39 -7.38 -1.35
C PRO A 195 -16.84 -8.74 -0.92
N SER A 196 -17.69 -9.60 -0.34
CA SER A 196 -17.30 -10.90 0.23
C SER A 196 -16.67 -11.91 -0.74
N HIS A 197 -16.83 -11.71 -2.05
CA HIS A 197 -16.21 -12.56 -3.07
C HIS A 197 -14.75 -12.19 -3.38
N VAL A 198 -14.28 -11.02 -2.92
CA VAL A 198 -12.89 -10.58 -3.07
C VAL A 198 -12.02 -11.40 -2.11
N LYS A 199 -10.92 -11.95 -2.63
CA LYS A 199 -10.01 -12.79 -1.86
C LYS A 199 -8.95 -11.96 -1.11
N LEU A 200 -9.41 -10.95 -0.38
CA LEU A 200 -8.53 -10.06 0.38
C LEU A 200 -7.80 -10.85 1.47
N ARG A 201 -6.47 -10.85 1.43
CA ARG A 201 -5.58 -11.54 2.38
C ARG A 201 -4.95 -10.59 3.39
N VAL A 202 -4.66 -9.35 2.97
CA VAL A 202 -4.02 -8.34 3.80
C VAL A 202 -4.83 -7.06 3.78
N LEU A 203 -5.18 -6.56 4.96
CA LEU A 203 -5.83 -5.28 5.15
C LEU A 203 -5.02 -4.45 6.14
N ALA A 204 -4.51 -3.30 5.69
CA ALA A 204 -3.84 -2.34 6.54
C ALA A 204 -4.62 -1.04 6.61
N CYS A 205 -4.91 -0.57 7.81
CA CYS A 205 -5.67 0.65 8.04
C CYS A 205 -4.91 1.57 8.99
N ARG A 206 -4.68 2.83 8.60
CA ARG A 206 -4.21 3.91 9.47
C ARG A 206 -5.14 5.09 9.31
N CYS A 207 -5.60 5.63 10.45
CA CYS A 207 -6.36 6.87 10.67
C CYS A 207 -7.12 7.45 9.49
N ASN A 208 -8.40 7.76 9.66
CA ASN A 208 -9.35 7.93 8.57
C ASN A 208 -9.37 6.66 7.71
N PHE A 209 -10.26 5.75 8.07
CA PHE A 209 -10.68 4.65 7.25
C PHE A 209 -12.15 4.37 7.57
N PRO A 210 -12.89 3.64 6.73
CA PRO A 210 -14.29 3.36 7.02
C PRO A 210 -14.50 2.64 8.35
N ARG A 211 -15.50 3.07 9.13
CA ARG A 211 -15.80 2.51 10.45
C ARG A 211 -15.92 0.99 10.41
N ILE A 212 -15.27 0.31 11.36
CA ILE A 212 -15.30 -1.14 11.55
C ILE A 212 -16.35 -1.45 12.61
N ASP A 213 -17.42 -2.12 12.20
CA ASP A 213 -18.43 -2.67 13.11
C ASP A 213 -18.06 -4.09 13.54
N THR A 214 -18.83 -4.68 14.46
CA THR A 214 -18.55 -5.99 15.09
C THR A 214 -18.36 -7.14 14.09
N ASP A 215 -19.09 -7.12 12.98
CA ASP A 215 -19.09 -8.16 11.94
C ASP A 215 -18.28 -7.80 10.68
N THR A 216 -17.70 -6.59 10.60
CA THR A 216 -17.02 -6.11 9.39
C THR A 216 -15.93 -7.07 8.94
N LEU A 217 -15.05 -7.48 9.84
CA LEU A 217 -13.93 -8.37 9.50
C LEU A 217 -14.40 -9.80 9.21
N ALA A 218 -15.45 -10.28 9.87
CA ALA A 218 -16.03 -11.60 9.62
C ALA A 218 -16.55 -11.75 8.17
N ASN A 219 -16.92 -10.64 7.52
CA ASN A 219 -17.33 -10.62 6.12
C ASN A 219 -16.15 -10.73 5.12
N MET A 220 -14.91 -10.83 5.61
CA MET A 220 -13.69 -10.99 4.82
C MET A 220 -13.06 -12.38 5.06
N PRO A 221 -13.67 -13.48 4.57
CA PRO A 221 -13.32 -14.83 4.99
C PRO A 221 -11.91 -15.30 4.56
N GLN A 222 -11.26 -14.59 3.64
CA GLN A 222 -9.89 -14.88 3.17
C GLN A 222 -8.82 -14.04 3.86
N LEU A 223 -9.20 -13.17 4.80
CA LEU A 223 -8.28 -12.26 5.46
C LEU A 223 -7.34 -13.04 6.40
N HIS A 224 -6.04 -12.89 6.19
CA HIS A 224 -4.98 -13.52 6.98
C HIS A 224 -4.27 -12.53 7.88
N HIS A 225 -4.07 -11.30 7.40
CA HIS A 225 -3.31 -10.28 8.13
C HIS A 225 -4.12 -8.99 8.19
N PHE A 226 -4.28 -8.47 9.39
CA PHE A 226 -4.97 -7.22 9.62
C PHE A 226 -4.17 -6.33 10.58
N ILE A 227 -4.05 -5.05 10.22
CA ILE A 227 -3.54 -4.01 11.11
C ILE A 227 -4.46 -2.80 11.12
N ALA A 228 -4.72 -2.29 12.33
CA ALA A 228 -5.37 -1.01 12.56
C ALA A 228 -4.44 -0.10 13.37
N VAL A 229 -4.21 1.11 12.85
CA VAL A 229 -3.36 2.13 13.44
C VAL A 229 -4.19 3.40 13.71
N PHE A 230 -4.19 3.83 14.97
CA PHE A 230 -4.92 5.00 15.46
C PHE A 230 -3.94 6.07 15.97
N ASP A 231 -4.25 7.33 15.71
CA ASP A 231 -3.48 8.52 16.08
C ASP A 231 -4.39 9.51 16.81
N THR A 232 -3.81 10.58 17.36
CA THR A 232 -4.60 11.54 18.16
C THR A 232 -5.55 12.42 17.36
N THR A 233 -5.54 12.35 16.03
CA THR A 233 -6.37 13.26 15.21
C THR A 233 -7.82 12.82 15.12
N TYR A 234 -8.10 11.53 15.36
CA TYR A 234 -9.44 10.95 15.36
C TYR A 234 -9.61 10.06 16.58
N ARG A 235 -10.83 10.03 17.15
CA ARG A 235 -11.11 9.12 18.26
C ARG A 235 -11.15 7.71 17.71
N ALA A 236 -10.35 6.81 18.27
CA ALA A 236 -10.36 5.40 17.87
C ALA A 236 -11.76 4.78 18.02
N ALA A 237 -12.53 5.27 19.00
CA ALA A 237 -13.94 4.95 19.19
C ALA A 237 -14.84 5.26 18.00
N ASP A 238 -14.61 6.35 17.25
CA ASP A 238 -15.43 6.67 16.09
C ASP A 238 -15.19 5.69 14.93
N LEU A 239 -13.96 5.16 14.85
CA LEU A 239 -13.51 4.25 13.79
C LEU A 239 -13.78 2.78 14.13
N TRP A 240 -13.77 2.42 15.41
CA TRP A 240 -14.08 1.06 15.87
C TRP A 240 -14.71 1.02 17.26
N PRO A 241 -16.00 1.40 17.38
CA PRO A 241 -16.71 1.47 18.67
C PRO A 241 -16.62 0.18 19.48
N ALA A 242 -16.75 -0.98 18.83
CA ALA A 242 -16.73 -2.28 19.48
C ALA A 242 -15.44 -2.58 20.28
N LEU A 243 -14.34 -1.88 19.99
CA LEU A 243 -13.07 -2.06 20.68
C LEU A 243 -12.80 -1.01 21.77
N PHE A 244 -13.39 0.19 21.63
CA PHE A 244 -13.00 1.37 22.42
C PHE A 244 -14.16 2.05 23.19
N ASP A 245 -15.42 1.80 22.83
CA ASP A 245 -16.57 2.29 23.60
C ASP A 245 -16.89 1.37 24.78
N ALA A 246 -17.64 1.89 25.75
CA ALA A 246 -18.15 1.10 26.86
C ALA A 246 -19.02 -0.05 26.31
N PRO A 247 -18.86 -1.27 26.84
CA PRO A 247 -19.58 -2.44 26.36
C PRO A 247 -21.08 -2.25 26.59
N ASP A 248 -21.85 -2.23 25.52
CA ASP A 248 -23.30 -2.40 25.60
C ASP A 248 -23.59 -3.90 25.82
N PRO A 249 -24.31 -4.29 26.89
CA PRO A 249 -24.69 -5.68 27.15
C PRO A 249 -25.42 -6.37 25.98
N HIS A 250 -25.99 -5.59 25.06
CA HIS A 250 -26.70 -6.08 23.88
C HIS A 250 -25.83 -6.12 22.61
N SER A 251 -24.62 -5.57 22.65
CA SER A 251 -23.71 -5.57 21.51
C SER A 251 -23.02 -6.93 21.38
N PRO A 252 -23.05 -7.58 20.21
CA PRO A 252 -22.38 -8.84 20.00
C PRO A 252 -20.85 -8.66 20.10
N PRO A 253 -20.10 -9.69 20.52
CA PRO A 253 -18.65 -9.63 20.54
C PRO A 253 -18.07 -9.44 19.14
N VAL A 254 -16.83 -8.93 19.07
CA VAL A 254 -16.09 -8.79 17.81
C VAL A 254 -15.94 -10.16 17.15
N ARG A 255 -16.36 -10.26 15.88
CA ARG A 255 -16.24 -11.49 15.10
C ARG A 255 -15.11 -11.38 14.08
N LEU A 256 -14.18 -12.33 14.18
CA LEU A 256 -12.98 -12.38 13.36
C LEU A 256 -13.11 -13.43 12.25
N PRO A 257 -12.45 -13.24 11.09
CA PRO A 257 -12.42 -14.24 10.03
C PRO A 257 -11.62 -15.48 10.45
N GLN A 258 -12.11 -16.66 10.08
CA GLN A 258 -11.55 -17.95 10.51
C GLN A 258 -10.10 -18.20 10.05
N ARG A 259 -9.64 -17.50 9.01
CA ARG A 259 -8.28 -17.64 8.46
C ARG A 259 -7.30 -16.59 8.99
N LEU A 260 -7.72 -15.75 9.93
CA LEU A 260 -6.90 -14.68 10.45
C LEU A 260 -5.69 -15.23 11.22
N GLN A 261 -4.50 -14.97 10.70
CA GLN A 261 -3.23 -15.40 11.28
C GLN A 261 -2.65 -14.34 12.21
N THR A 262 -2.73 -13.07 11.82
CA THR A 262 -2.17 -11.97 12.61
C THR A 262 -3.14 -10.80 12.70
N PHE A 263 -3.33 -10.28 13.90
CA PHE A 263 -4.03 -9.04 14.18
C PHE A 263 -3.06 -8.08 14.87
N THR A 264 -2.83 -6.90 14.30
CA THR A 264 -2.06 -5.83 14.96
C THR A 264 -2.94 -4.61 15.24
N CYS A 265 -2.91 -4.11 16.49
CA CYS A 265 -3.59 -2.88 16.90
C CYS A 265 -2.58 -1.90 17.49
N LEU A 266 -2.40 -0.76 16.83
CA LEU A 266 -1.48 0.29 17.25
C LEU A 266 -2.28 1.56 17.56
N ALA A 267 -2.06 2.18 18.71
CA ALA A 267 -2.71 3.44 19.07
C ALA A 267 -1.80 4.35 19.88
N THR A 268 -2.07 5.66 19.82
CA THR A 268 -1.43 6.64 20.71
C THR A 268 -2.09 6.68 22.08
N LYS A 269 -1.31 7.07 23.10
CA LYS A 269 -1.70 7.07 24.53
C LYS A 269 -2.93 7.93 24.93
N TYR A 270 -3.46 8.77 24.03
CA TYR A 270 -4.40 9.83 24.38
C TYR A 270 -5.88 9.46 24.37
N ASP A 271 -6.26 8.31 23.83
CA ASP A 271 -7.62 7.80 24.06
C ASP A 271 -7.58 7.03 25.39
N PRO A 272 -8.24 7.53 26.46
CA PRO A 272 -8.45 6.72 27.64
C PRO A 272 -9.28 5.53 27.18
N LEU A 273 -8.65 4.36 27.11
CA LEU A 273 -9.41 3.12 27.12
C LEU A 273 -10.39 3.25 28.29
N PRO A 274 -11.66 2.86 28.11
CA PRO A 274 -12.57 2.75 29.23
C PRO A 274 -11.85 1.96 30.34
N ASP A 275 -12.00 2.37 31.60
CA ASP A 275 -11.41 1.66 32.75
C ASP A 275 -11.72 0.15 32.69
N ASP A 276 -12.83 -0.19 32.01
CA ASP A 276 -13.22 -1.53 31.62
C ASP A 276 -12.70 -1.91 30.21
N GLN A 277 -11.56 -2.60 30.15
CA GLN A 277 -10.94 -3.13 28.92
C GLN A 277 -11.73 -4.30 28.27
N SER A 278 -13.05 -4.33 28.44
CA SER A 278 -13.94 -5.40 28.00
C SER A 278 -13.87 -5.66 26.49
N GLY A 279 -13.80 -4.62 25.64
CA GLY A 279 -13.65 -4.74 24.19
C GLY A 279 -12.33 -5.41 23.78
N LEU A 280 -11.21 -4.95 24.35
CA LEU A 280 -9.90 -5.57 24.15
C LEU A 280 -9.84 -7.00 24.70
N THR A 281 -10.52 -7.28 25.80
CA THR A 281 -10.61 -8.61 26.39
C THR A 281 -11.41 -9.54 25.46
N SER A 282 -12.53 -9.07 24.91
CA SER A 282 -13.32 -9.81 23.93
C SER A 282 -12.51 -10.09 22.67
N LEU A 283 -11.72 -9.12 22.19
CA LEU A 283 -10.82 -9.32 21.06
C LEU A 283 -9.73 -10.35 21.35
N LYS A 284 -9.12 -10.32 22.54
CA LYS A 284 -8.12 -11.31 22.97
C LYS A 284 -8.70 -12.72 22.97
N ILE A 285 -9.87 -12.91 23.58
CA ILE A 285 -10.57 -14.20 23.60
C ILE A 285 -10.85 -14.68 22.17
N ALA A 286 -11.40 -13.83 21.30
CA ALA A 286 -11.68 -14.18 19.92
C ALA A 286 -10.41 -14.56 19.12
N CYS A 287 -9.27 -13.88 19.37
CA CYS A 287 -7.99 -14.24 18.75
C CYS A 287 -7.46 -15.58 19.28
N GLU A 288 -7.53 -15.82 20.59
CA GLU A 288 -7.10 -17.06 21.23
C GLU A 288 -7.89 -18.27 20.71
N GLU A 289 -9.22 -18.14 20.59
CA GLU A 289 -10.11 -19.18 20.06
C GLU A 289 -9.76 -19.58 18.61
N LEU A 290 -9.25 -18.64 17.81
CA LEU A 290 -8.87 -18.86 16.41
C LEU A 290 -7.39 -19.19 16.22
N GLY A 291 -6.57 -19.12 17.27
CA GLY A 291 -5.11 -19.23 17.17
C GLY A 291 -4.46 -18.06 16.43
N THR A 292 -5.11 -16.90 16.38
CA THR A 292 -4.60 -15.67 15.76
C THR A 292 -3.55 -15.03 16.66
N VAL A 293 -2.40 -14.66 16.09
CA VAL A 293 -1.37 -13.88 16.80
C VAL A 293 -1.82 -12.43 16.94
N LEU A 294 -2.09 -12.02 18.18
CA LEU A 294 -2.52 -10.66 18.51
C LEU A 294 -1.34 -9.83 19.03
N ALA A 295 -1.08 -8.70 18.37
CA ALA A 295 -0.11 -7.70 18.80
C ALA A 295 -0.83 -6.36 19.07
N VAL A 296 -0.81 -5.89 20.33
CA VAL A 296 -1.48 -4.65 20.73
C VAL A 296 -0.48 -3.72 21.40
N ARG A 297 -0.38 -2.48 20.90
CA ARG A 297 0.46 -1.42 21.50
C ARG A 297 -0.29 -0.09 21.45
N LEU A 298 -0.70 0.41 22.62
CA LEU A 298 -1.63 1.56 22.74
C LEU A 298 -0.98 2.78 23.40
N ASP A 299 0.33 2.72 23.62
CA ASP A 299 1.14 3.74 24.30
C ASP A 299 2.10 4.46 23.35
N LEU A 300 1.82 4.42 22.04
CA LEU A 300 2.68 5.03 21.04
C LEU A 300 2.66 6.56 21.14
N THR A 301 3.80 7.15 20.80
CA THR A 301 3.87 8.58 20.52
C THR A 301 3.24 8.88 19.15
N ASN A 302 2.75 10.11 18.97
CA ASN A 302 2.30 10.60 17.67
C ASN A 302 3.38 10.48 16.58
N HIS A 303 4.65 10.64 16.96
CA HIS A 303 5.75 10.49 16.02
C HIS A 303 5.89 9.04 15.54
N GLU A 304 5.89 8.07 16.45
CA GLU A 304 5.97 6.63 16.12
C GLU A 304 4.85 6.20 15.17
N VAL A 305 3.61 6.62 15.43
CA VAL A 305 2.46 6.32 14.53
C VAL A 305 2.61 6.96 13.15
N ARG A 306 3.12 8.19 13.08
CA ARG A 306 3.32 8.90 11.80
C ARG A 306 4.42 8.30 10.94
N VAL A 307 5.51 7.83 11.56
CA VAL A 307 6.64 7.23 10.82
C VAL A 307 6.46 5.73 10.55
N PHE A 308 5.43 5.11 11.14
CA PHE A 308 5.03 3.74 10.83
C PHE A 308 4.60 3.63 9.37
N ASP A 309 5.18 2.68 8.65
CA ASP A 309 4.94 2.48 7.23
C ASP A 309 4.11 1.20 7.02
N LEU A 310 2.87 1.37 6.53
CA LEU A 310 1.97 0.24 6.29
C LEU A 310 2.45 -0.63 5.11
N GLU A 311 3.19 -0.07 4.15
CA GLU A 311 3.75 -0.81 3.01
C GLU A 311 4.87 -1.73 3.49
N GLU A 312 5.73 -1.22 4.39
CA GLU A 312 6.77 -2.01 5.06
C GLU A 312 6.15 -3.14 5.90
N TRP A 313 5.10 -2.83 6.67
CA TRP A 313 4.37 -3.85 7.42
C TRP A 313 3.75 -4.91 6.50
N ALA A 314 3.09 -4.51 5.40
CA ALA A 314 2.50 -5.44 4.45
C ALA A 314 3.56 -6.36 3.84
N HIS A 315 4.71 -5.82 3.44
CA HIS A 315 5.84 -6.60 2.95
C HIS A 315 6.34 -7.60 4.01
N SER A 316 6.37 -7.23 5.28
CA SER A 316 6.80 -8.12 6.38
C SER A 316 5.90 -9.33 6.60
N VAL A 317 4.63 -9.27 6.17
CA VAL A 317 3.66 -10.38 6.27
C VAL A 317 3.50 -11.17 4.96
N GLY A 318 4.43 -10.99 4.01
CA GLY A 318 4.51 -11.82 2.79
C GLY A 318 3.73 -11.27 1.60
N VAL A 319 3.68 -9.94 1.47
CA VAL A 319 3.15 -9.21 0.31
C VAL A 319 4.25 -8.82 -0.68
#